data_AF-A0A924SJB8-F1
#
_entry.id   AF-A0A924SJB8-F1
#
_cell.length_a   1.000
_cell.length_b   1.000
_cell.length_c   1.000
_cell.angle_alpha   90.00
_cell.angle_beta   90.00
_cell.angle_gamma   90.00
#
_symmetry.space_group_name_H-M   'P 1'
#
loop_
_entity.id
_entity.type
_entity.pdbx_description
1 polymer ?
#
loop_
_entity_poly.entity_id
_entity_poly.type
_entity_poly.pdbx_seq_one_letter_code
_entity_poly.pdbx_strand_id
1 'polypeptide(L)'
;MQWSPTVTATITSWIKRDLVTVVWLTTWLDDANGVLRETLGLPDCPVLGSHLSDDPALPSSSNGLGWWKADLLEEHLQDHSGTPFVWLDDDLRVMLALQARLSAEHDCLLIGPPSHVGLTPQHLRAVEDWLLRHHGKPGSAL
;
A
#
# COMPACT_ATOMS: atom_id res chain seq x y z
N MET A 1 -10.90 -12.53 14.78
CA MET A 1 -10.85 -11.98 13.40
C MET A 1 -10.49 -13.11 12.47
N GLN A 2 -11.24 -13.30 11.38
CA GLN A 2 -10.94 -14.30 10.36
C GLN A 2 -10.48 -13.56 9.10
N TRP A 3 -9.25 -13.81 8.67
CA TRP A 3 -8.68 -13.20 7.47
C TRP A 3 -8.96 -14.09 6.26
N SER A 4 -9.06 -13.50 5.07
CA SER A 4 -9.20 -14.27 3.84
C SER A 4 -7.86 -14.95 3.51
N PRO A 5 -7.76 -16.30 3.53
CA PRO A 5 -6.51 -16.98 3.20
C PRO A 5 -6.09 -16.75 1.76
N THR A 6 -7.07 -16.52 0.87
CA THR A 6 -6.80 -16.16 -0.53
C THR A 6 -6.08 -14.81 -0.62
N VAL A 7 -6.50 -13.82 0.17
CA VAL A 7 -5.90 -12.48 0.14
C VAL A 7 -4.44 -12.52 0.59
N THR A 8 -4.16 -13.16 1.73
CA THR A 8 -2.80 -13.24 2.26
C THR A 8 -1.89 -14.09 1.37
N ALA A 9 -2.39 -15.20 0.82
CA ALA A 9 -1.65 -16.04 -0.11
C ALA A 9 -1.28 -15.30 -1.40
N THR A 10 -2.20 -14.52 -1.97
CA THR A 10 -1.94 -13.73 -3.17
C THR A 10 -0.87 -12.66 -2.93
N ILE A 11 -0.99 -11.85 -1.87
CA ILE A 11 0.02 -10.83 -1.53
C ILE A 11 1.39 -11.50 -1.29
N THR A 12 1.43 -12.59 -0.52
CA THR A 12 2.66 -13.37 -0.29
C THR A 12 3.27 -13.85 -1.60
N SER A 13 2.44 -14.28 -2.56
CA SER A 13 2.92 -14.75 -3.85
C SER A 13 3.56 -13.64 -4.67
N TRP A 14 3.02 -12.41 -4.62
CA TRP A 14 3.59 -11.27 -5.33
C TRP A 14 4.97 -10.90 -4.76
N ILE A 15 5.10 -10.89 -3.42
CA ILE A 15 6.37 -10.63 -2.73
C ILE A 15 7.40 -11.71 -3.08
N LYS A 16 7.04 -12.99 -2.95
CA LYS A 16 7.97 -14.11 -3.21
C LYS A 16 8.44 -14.20 -4.66
N ARG A 17 7.66 -13.66 -5.59
CA ARG A 17 7.96 -13.64 -7.03
C ARG A 17 8.62 -12.34 -7.48
N ASP A 18 8.93 -11.44 -6.54
CA ASP A 18 9.53 -10.14 -6.79
C ASP A 18 8.74 -9.31 -7.82
N LEU A 19 7.40 -9.42 -7.78
CA LEU A 19 6.53 -8.63 -8.66
C LEU A 19 6.34 -7.21 -8.13
N VAL A 20 6.41 -7.05 -6.81
CA VAL A 20 6.18 -5.79 -6.11
C VAL A 20 7.06 -5.73 -4.86
N THR A 21 7.43 -4.52 -4.47
CA THR A 21 7.89 -4.24 -3.10
C THR A 21 6.67 -3.80 -2.29
N VAL A 22 6.28 -4.58 -1.29
CA VAL A 22 5.22 -4.18 -0.34
C VAL A 22 5.86 -3.32 0.75
N VAL A 23 5.19 -2.23 1.11
CA VAL A 23 5.62 -1.32 2.17
C VAL A 23 4.45 -1.12 3.14
N TRP A 24 4.72 -1.23 4.44
CA TRP A 24 3.72 -0.97 5.48
C TRP A 24 3.60 0.52 5.77
N LEU A 25 2.37 1.02 5.77
CA LEU A 25 2.04 2.37 6.21
C LEU A 25 0.85 2.28 7.17
N THR A 26 1.16 2.04 8.45
CA THR A 26 0.19 1.69 9.48
C THR A 26 0.52 2.36 10.79
N THR A 27 -0.48 2.51 11.65
CA THR A 27 -0.31 3.03 13.01
C THR A 27 0.52 2.11 13.91
N TRP A 28 0.76 0.86 13.52
CA TRP A 28 1.67 -0.04 14.22
C TRP A 28 3.15 0.27 14.00
N LEU A 29 3.51 1.11 13.02
CA LEU A 29 4.90 1.46 12.71
C LEU A 29 5.80 0.20 12.70
N ASP A 30 6.92 0.20 13.41
CA ASP A 30 7.87 -0.93 13.43
C ASP A 30 7.31 -2.22 14.02
N ASP A 31 6.24 -2.15 14.82
CA ASP A 31 5.54 -3.34 15.33
C ASP A 31 4.74 -4.06 14.23
N ALA A 32 4.55 -3.44 13.05
CA ALA A 32 3.77 -4.00 11.96
C ALA A 32 4.26 -5.40 11.56
N ASN A 33 5.57 -5.60 11.41
CA ASN A 33 6.11 -6.92 11.05
C ASN A 33 5.91 -7.95 12.17
N GLY A 34 5.95 -7.53 13.44
CA GLY A 34 5.62 -8.41 14.57
C GLY A 34 4.18 -8.90 14.50
N VAL A 35 3.24 -7.95 14.43
CA VAL A 35 1.79 -8.21 14.45
C VAL A 35 1.33 -8.93 13.18
N LEU A 36 1.74 -8.46 12.00
CA LEU A 36 1.25 -8.94 10.71
C LEU A 36 1.82 -10.29 10.31
N ARG A 37 3.08 -10.57 10.65
CA ARG A 37 3.67 -11.89 10.41
C ARG A 37 2.91 -12.96 11.19
N GLU A 38 2.65 -12.73 12.47
CA GLU A 38 1.96 -13.69 13.33
C GLU A 38 0.48 -13.84 12.96
N THR A 39 -0.15 -12.73 12.59
CA THR A 39 -1.60 -12.69 12.35
C THR A 39 -1.98 -13.10 10.92
N LEU A 40 -1.16 -12.75 9.92
CA LEU A 40 -1.47 -12.94 8.50
C LEU A 40 -0.50 -13.89 7.77
N GLY A 41 0.62 -14.27 8.38
CA GLY A 41 1.66 -15.09 7.74
C GLY A 41 2.41 -14.37 6.62
N LEU A 42 2.37 -13.04 6.60
CA LEU A 42 3.08 -12.22 5.62
C LEU A 42 4.57 -12.11 5.99
N PRO A 43 5.47 -12.04 5.01
CA PRO A 43 6.89 -11.81 5.26
C PRO A 43 7.12 -10.39 5.80
N ASP A 44 8.28 -10.18 6.41
CA ASP A 44 8.70 -8.84 6.83
C ASP A 44 8.81 -7.93 5.61
N CYS A 45 8.23 -6.74 5.71
CA CYS A 45 8.26 -5.71 4.67
C CYS A 45 8.81 -4.40 5.26
N PRO A 46 9.41 -3.53 4.41
CA PRO A 46 9.76 -2.18 4.83
C PRO A 46 8.56 -1.46 5.47
N VAL A 47 8.84 -0.65 6.50
CA VAL A 47 7.84 0.17 7.18
C VAL A 47 8.13 1.63 6.86
N LEU A 48 7.10 2.33 6.39
CA LEU A 48 7.16 3.75 6.13
C LEU A 48 6.71 4.49 7.39
N GLY A 49 7.56 5.42 7.85
CA GLY A 49 7.36 6.14 9.11
C GLY A 49 8.09 5.54 10.31
N SER A 50 9.02 4.59 10.12
CA SER A 50 9.85 4.03 11.21
C SER A 50 10.58 5.09 12.03
N HIS A 51 10.93 6.24 11.43
CA HIS A 51 11.55 7.35 12.15
C HIS A 51 10.61 8.01 13.18
N LEU A 52 9.31 7.71 13.13
CA LEU A 52 8.29 8.19 14.06
C LEU A 52 8.05 7.23 15.22
N SER A 53 8.68 6.05 15.26
CA SER A 53 8.46 5.03 16.30
C SER A 53 8.83 5.51 17.71
N ASP A 54 9.68 6.53 17.83
CA ASP A 54 10.03 7.16 19.10
C ASP A 54 8.98 8.21 19.58
N ASP A 55 8.00 8.57 18.73
CA ASP A 55 6.92 9.49 19.07
C ASP A 55 5.64 8.71 19.46
N PRO A 56 5.14 8.86 20.70
CA PRO A 56 3.92 8.18 21.13
C PRO A 56 2.64 8.70 20.45
N ALA A 57 2.69 9.85 19.77
CA ALA A 57 1.56 10.41 19.04
C ALA A 57 1.60 10.02 17.56
N LEU A 58 0.44 9.70 16.98
CA LEU A 58 0.34 9.66 15.52
C LEU A 58 0.70 11.05 14.97
N PRO A 59 1.55 11.13 13.94
CA PRO A 59 1.92 12.41 13.34
C PRO A 59 0.67 13.19 12.92
N SER A 60 0.70 14.50 13.15
CA SER A 60 -0.30 15.40 12.58
C SER A 60 0.03 15.67 11.12
N SER A 61 -0.99 15.76 10.26
CA SER A 61 -0.78 16.17 8.86
C SER A 61 -0.28 17.62 8.79
N SER A 62 0.73 17.82 7.98
CA SER A 62 1.51 19.04 7.79
C SER A 62 1.25 19.69 6.42
N ASN A 63 0.77 18.93 5.43
CA ASN A 63 0.46 19.43 4.07
C ASN A 63 -0.98 19.96 3.89
N GLY A 64 -1.76 20.03 4.98
CA GLY A 64 -3.14 20.50 4.96
C GLY A 64 -4.16 19.50 4.38
N LEU A 65 -3.73 18.28 4.04
CA LEU A 65 -4.60 17.21 3.56
C LEU A 65 -5.30 16.46 4.70
N GLY A 66 -4.90 16.72 5.94
CA GLY A 66 -5.54 16.20 7.15
C GLY A 66 -5.25 14.71 7.40
N TRP A 67 -4.35 14.09 6.63
CA TRP A 67 -4.02 12.68 6.75
C TRP A 67 -2.52 12.43 6.67
N TRP A 68 -1.90 12.11 7.81
CA TRP A 68 -0.45 11.95 7.94
C TRP A 68 0.16 10.87 7.04
N LYS A 69 -0.61 9.82 6.70
CA LYS A 69 -0.16 8.80 5.75
C LYS A 69 0.07 9.40 4.35
N ALA A 70 -0.68 10.43 3.97
CA ALA A 70 -0.47 11.11 2.70
C ALA A 70 0.86 11.88 2.70
N ASP A 71 1.17 12.60 3.78
CA ASP A 71 2.45 13.32 3.94
C ASP A 71 3.65 12.38 3.82
N LEU A 72 3.57 11.25 4.52
CA LEU A 72 4.59 10.22 4.51
C LEU A 72 4.74 9.54 3.14
N LEU A 73 3.62 9.29 2.45
CA LEU A 73 3.66 8.82 1.07
C LEU A 73 4.34 9.85 0.15
N GLU A 74 4.02 11.14 0.28
CA GLU A 74 4.65 12.20 -0.51
C GLU A 74 6.15 12.28 -0.29
N GLU A 75 6.61 12.23 0.97
CA GLU A 75 8.03 12.17 1.30
C GLU A 75 8.70 10.96 0.64
N HIS A 76 8.09 9.78 0.76
CA HIS A 76 8.61 8.57 0.12
C HIS A 76 8.67 8.69 -1.41
N LEU A 77 7.68 9.32 -2.03
CA LEU A 77 7.64 9.55 -3.47
C LEU A 77 8.68 10.58 -3.95
N GLN A 78 9.20 11.47 -3.10
CA GLN A 78 10.31 12.35 -3.45
C GLN A 78 11.58 11.54 -3.73
N ASP A 79 11.87 10.55 -2.90
CA ASP A 79 13.01 9.64 -3.06
C ASP A 79 12.80 8.61 -4.20
N HIS A 80 11.54 8.33 -4.55
CA HIS A 80 11.16 7.32 -5.54
C HIS A 80 10.43 7.92 -6.76
N SER A 81 10.75 9.17 -7.10
CA SER A 81 10.05 9.93 -8.13
C SER A 81 9.92 9.17 -9.45
N GLY A 82 8.68 9.08 -9.95
CA GLY A 82 8.34 8.40 -11.21
C GLY A 82 8.12 6.89 -11.08
N THR A 83 8.24 6.31 -9.89
CA THR A 83 7.91 4.90 -9.65
C THR A 83 6.39 4.73 -9.57
N PRO A 84 5.77 3.89 -10.44
CA PRO A 84 4.35 3.59 -10.33
C PRO A 84 4.04 2.85 -9.04
N PHE A 85 2.91 3.15 -8.39
CA PHE A 85 2.56 2.52 -7.11
C PHE A 85 1.07 2.19 -6.96
N VAL A 86 0.79 1.28 -6.02
CA VAL A 86 -0.58 0.94 -5.61
C VAL A 86 -0.75 1.29 -4.14
N TRP A 87 -1.80 2.06 -3.80
CA TRP A 87 -2.14 2.36 -2.42
C TRP A 87 -3.47 1.72 -2.03
N LEU A 88 -3.40 0.84 -1.03
CA LEU A 88 -4.52 0.12 -0.45
C LEU A 88 -4.78 0.63 0.98
N ASP A 89 -5.83 1.41 1.18
CA ASP A 89 -6.18 1.95 2.50
C ASP A 89 -7.66 2.32 2.54
N ASP A 90 -8.40 1.83 3.53
CA ASP A 90 -9.85 2.02 3.61
C ASP A 90 -10.27 3.49 3.79
N ASP A 91 -9.41 4.32 4.40
CA ASP A 91 -9.64 5.76 4.52
C ASP A 91 -9.67 6.46 3.17
N LEU A 92 -9.07 5.88 2.11
CA LEU A 92 -9.13 6.45 0.76
C LEU A 92 -10.57 6.70 0.33
N ARG A 93 -11.55 5.90 0.78
CA ARG A 93 -12.98 6.06 0.43
C ARG A 93 -13.53 7.45 0.69
N VAL A 94 -13.00 8.15 1.69
CA VAL A 94 -13.46 9.50 2.07
C VAL A 94 -12.47 10.60 1.65
N MET A 95 -11.31 10.24 1.11
CA MET A 95 -10.24 11.15 0.71
C MET A 95 -10.26 11.49 -0.81
N LEU A 96 -11.42 11.92 -1.32
CA LEU A 96 -11.63 12.11 -2.77
C LEU A 96 -10.70 13.18 -3.40
N ALA A 97 -10.47 14.28 -2.70
CA ALA A 97 -9.59 15.35 -3.20
C ALA A 97 -8.14 14.88 -3.31
N LEU A 98 -7.65 14.13 -2.32
CA LEU A 98 -6.33 13.51 -2.35
C LEU A 98 -6.22 12.49 -3.49
N GLN A 99 -7.22 11.62 -3.66
CA GLN A 99 -7.23 10.64 -4.74
C GLN A 99 -7.13 11.31 -6.12
N ALA A 100 -7.91 12.38 -6.34
CA ALA A 100 -7.89 13.14 -7.58
C ALA A 100 -6.52 13.78 -7.83
N ARG A 101 -5.90 14.36 -6.80
CA ARG A 101 -4.57 14.96 -6.89
C ARG A 101 -3.50 13.91 -7.20
N LEU A 102 -3.45 12.81 -6.45
CA LEU A 102 -2.47 11.74 -6.68
C LEU A 102 -2.60 11.11 -8.07
N SER A 103 -3.83 10.91 -8.55
CA SER A 103 -4.08 10.36 -9.89
C SER A 103 -3.71 11.32 -11.02
N ALA A 104 -3.64 12.63 -10.73
CA ALA A 104 -3.20 13.64 -11.69
C ALA A 104 -1.67 13.80 -11.71
N GLU A 105 -1.02 13.57 -10.57
CA GLU A 105 0.42 13.80 -10.37
C GLU A 105 1.26 12.53 -10.57
N HIS A 106 0.68 11.34 -10.36
CA HIS A 106 1.40 10.07 -10.35
C HIS A 106 0.68 8.97 -11.11
N ASP A 107 1.47 8.02 -11.64
CA ASP A 107 0.95 6.76 -12.16
C ASP A 107 0.64 5.81 -11.00
N CYS A 108 -0.61 5.78 -10.58
CA CYS A 108 -1.01 5.05 -9.38
C CYS A 108 -2.35 4.33 -9.51
N LEU A 109 -2.54 3.31 -8.68
CA LEU A 109 -3.83 2.68 -8.42
C LEU A 109 -4.21 2.89 -6.95
N LEU A 110 -5.33 3.55 -6.71
CA LEU A 110 -5.85 3.83 -5.38
C LEU A 110 -7.08 2.96 -5.11
N ILE A 111 -7.05 2.16 -4.05
CA ILE A 111 -8.17 1.29 -3.67
C ILE A 111 -8.48 1.47 -2.19
N GLY A 112 -9.67 2.01 -1.91
CA GLY A 112 -10.25 2.01 -0.56
C GLY A 112 -11.21 0.83 -0.38
N PRO A 113 -10.83 -0.30 0.26
CA PRO A 113 -11.78 -1.34 0.64
C PRO A 113 -12.76 -0.84 1.73
N PRO A 114 -13.97 -1.41 1.88
CA PRO A 114 -14.81 -1.07 3.03
C PRO A 114 -14.15 -1.58 4.32
N SER A 115 -14.00 -0.73 5.33
CA SER A 115 -13.27 -1.04 6.58
C SER A 115 -13.75 -2.32 7.28
N HIS A 116 -15.06 -2.55 7.32
CA HIS A 116 -15.68 -3.74 7.92
C HIS A 116 -15.55 -5.03 7.08
N VAL A 117 -15.09 -4.93 5.83
CA VAL A 117 -14.87 -6.06 4.91
C VAL A 117 -13.37 -6.34 4.74
N GLY A 118 -12.56 -5.29 4.68
CA GLY A 118 -11.14 -5.36 4.32
C GLY A 118 -10.91 -5.64 2.83
N LEU A 119 -9.67 -5.99 2.49
CA LEU A 119 -9.30 -6.36 1.14
C LEU A 119 -10.04 -7.64 0.69
N THR A 120 -10.44 -7.66 -0.58
CA THR A 120 -11.18 -8.78 -1.18
C THR A 120 -10.41 -9.31 -2.38
N PRO A 121 -10.70 -10.55 -2.84
CA PRO A 121 -10.14 -11.06 -4.08
C PRO A 121 -10.42 -10.16 -5.30
N GLN A 122 -11.50 -9.38 -5.30
CA GLN A 122 -11.77 -8.43 -6.39
C GLN A 122 -10.81 -7.24 -6.37
N HIS A 123 -10.48 -6.71 -5.19
CA HIS A 123 -9.46 -5.66 -5.08
C HIS A 123 -8.11 -6.18 -5.57
N LEU A 124 -7.74 -7.41 -5.22
CA LEU A 124 -6.47 -8.00 -5.67
C LEU A 124 -6.43 -8.24 -7.19
N ARG A 125 -7.54 -8.65 -7.81
CA ARG A 125 -7.62 -8.73 -9.28
C ARG A 125 -7.39 -7.37 -9.95
N ALA A 126 -7.94 -6.30 -9.39
CA ALA A 126 -7.69 -4.95 -9.91
C ALA A 126 -6.20 -4.56 -9.83
N VAL A 127 -5.52 -4.98 -8.75
CA VAL A 127 -4.06 -4.83 -8.63
C VAL A 127 -3.34 -5.66 -9.69
N GLU A 128 -3.70 -6.93 -9.89
CA GLU A 128 -3.07 -7.79 -10.91
C GLU A 128 -3.26 -7.23 -12.32
N ASP A 129 -4.45 -6.76 -12.67
CA ASP A 129 -4.74 -6.13 -13.96
C ASP A 129 -3.93 -4.84 -14.16
N TRP A 130 -3.71 -4.07 -13.09
CA TRP A 130 -2.83 -2.91 -13.13
C TRP A 130 -1.37 -3.33 -13.29
N LEU A 131 -0.88 -4.29 -12.51
CA LEU A 131 0.49 -4.81 -12.62
C LEU A 131 0.77 -5.33 -14.04
N LEU A 132 -0.16 -6.08 -14.64
CA LEU A 132 -0.01 -6.58 -16.02
C LEU A 132 0.15 -5.46 -17.07
N ARG A 133 -0.48 -4.30 -16.86
CA ARG A 133 -0.33 -3.13 -17.73
C ARG A 133 1.03 -2.45 -17.56
N HIS A 134 1.61 -2.48 -16.36
CA HIS A 134 2.89 -1.83 -16.04
C HIS A 134 4.11 -2.74 -16.28
N HIS A 135 3.93 -4.06 -16.20
CA HIS A 135 4.97 -5.05 -16.52
C HIS A 135 4.90 -5.55 -17.97
N GLY A 136 4.29 -4.80 -18.90
CA GLY A 136 3.93 -5.25 -20.24
C GLY A 136 4.87 -6.30 -20.84
N LYS A 137 4.36 -7.54 -20.99
CA LYS A 137 4.90 -8.76 -21.62
C LYS A 137 6.44 -8.93 -21.62
N PRO A 138 7.02 -10.04 -21.08
CA PRO A 138 8.37 -10.41 -21.48
C PRO A 138 8.40 -10.48 -23.00
N GLY A 139 9.39 -9.81 -23.60
CA GLY A 139 9.39 -9.48 -25.02
C GLY A 139 8.92 -10.63 -25.90
N SER A 140 8.08 -10.33 -26.90
CA SER A 140 8.03 -11.13 -28.11
C SER A 140 9.41 -11.10 -28.76
N ALA A 141 10.31 -11.94 -28.26
CA ALA A 141 11.39 -12.52 -29.01
C ALA A 141 10.82 -13.77 -29.67
N LEU A 142 10.44 -13.60 -30.94
CA LEU A 142 10.59 -14.48 -32.11
C LEU A 142 9.52 -14.11 -33.15
#